data_AF-A0A6J0AL53-F1
#
_entry.id   AF-A0A6J0AL53-F1
#
_cell.length_a   1.000
_cell.length_b   1.000
_cell.length_c   1.000
_cell.angle_alpha   90.00
_cell.angle_beta   90.00
_cell.angle_gamma   90.00
#
_symmetry.space_group_name_H-M   'P 1'
#
loop_
_entity.id
_entity.type
_entity.pdbx_description
1 polymer ?
#
loop_
_entity_poly.entity_id
_entity_poly.type
_entity_poly.pdbx_seq_one_letter_code
_entity_poly.pdbx_strand_id
1 'polypeptide(L)'
;MAAAALKRFWSRSREEAVDAAAAKPGVWARLGAWSRRLLWLRGRGCLRHVSLGLFSLVYEAPFDAQTSLYQARCRYLQPRWTDFPGRILDVGFVGRWWVLGARMRDCDINDDEFVYLPVHLRVVGPHQLHSEANERLFDEKYKPVVLTDDQVDQALWEEQMLQKEKKDQLALSQADSMLKSEVAR
;
A
#
# COMPACT_ATOMS: atom_id res chain seq x y z
N MET A 1 18.01 32.51 -23.87
CA MET A 1 17.52 32.83 -22.51
C MET A 1 16.39 31.90 -22.01
N ALA A 2 15.56 31.30 -22.88
CA ALA A 2 14.45 30.42 -22.48
C ALA A 2 14.88 29.11 -21.77
N ALA A 3 16.00 28.50 -22.16
CA ALA A 3 16.48 27.25 -21.57
C ALA A 3 16.95 27.39 -20.10
N ALA A 4 17.46 28.58 -19.73
CA ALA A 4 17.90 28.87 -18.37
C ALA A 4 16.70 29.08 -17.42
N ALA A 5 15.61 29.68 -17.92
CA ALA A 5 14.38 29.87 -17.15
C ALA A 5 13.67 28.52 -16.87
N LEU A 6 13.65 27.62 -17.85
CA LEU A 6 13.09 26.27 -17.71
C LEU A 6 13.86 25.41 -16.70
N LYS A 7 15.21 25.45 -16.73
CA LYS A 7 16.03 24.76 -15.72
C LYS A 7 15.80 25.31 -14.31
N ARG A 8 15.63 26.62 -14.16
CA ARG A 8 15.35 27.27 -12.87
C ARG A 8 13.95 26.91 -12.34
N PHE A 9 12.95 26.83 -13.22
CA PHE A 9 11.61 26.41 -12.85
C PHE A 9 11.58 24.94 -12.40
N TRP A 10 12.28 24.05 -13.13
CA TRP A 10 12.41 22.64 -12.75
C TRP A 10 13.20 22.41 -11.47
N SER A 11 14.25 23.22 -11.21
CA SER A 11 15.02 23.17 -9.96
C SER A 11 14.18 23.64 -8.77
N ARG A 12 13.44 24.73 -8.92
CA ARG A 12 12.64 25.33 -7.86
C ARG A 12 11.42 24.50 -7.49
N SER A 13 10.75 23.86 -8.46
CA SER A 13 9.70 22.87 -8.15
C SER A 13 10.23 21.62 -7.45
N ARG A 14 11.49 21.23 -7.69
CA ARG A 14 12.13 20.13 -6.97
C ARG A 14 12.45 20.50 -5.53
N GLU A 15 12.87 21.74 -5.25
CA GLU A 15 13.12 22.24 -3.89
C GLU A 15 11.81 22.47 -3.10
N GLU A 16 10.79 23.08 -3.71
CA GLU A 16 9.47 23.26 -3.07
C GLU A 16 8.77 21.92 -2.75
N ALA A 17 9.00 20.87 -3.55
CA ALA A 17 8.49 19.53 -3.28
C ALA A 17 9.25 18.80 -2.14
N VAL A 18 10.52 19.15 -1.92
CA VAL A 18 11.36 18.58 -0.84
C VAL A 18 11.06 19.27 0.49
N ASP A 19 10.75 20.57 0.49
CA ASP A 19 10.41 21.32 1.72
C ASP A 19 8.94 21.17 2.16
N ALA A 20 8.00 20.96 1.23
CA ALA A 20 6.61 20.65 1.57
C ALA A 20 6.43 19.20 2.10
N ALA A 21 7.44 18.36 1.90
CA ALA A 21 7.56 17.03 2.49
C ALA A 21 8.34 17.07 3.80
N ALA A 22 8.03 18.02 4.69
CA ALA A 22 8.10 17.76 6.13
C ALA A 22 7.11 16.62 6.44
N ALA A 23 7.50 15.42 6.03
CA ALA A 23 6.72 14.20 6.06
C ALA A 23 6.32 14.02 7.52
N LYS A 24 5.02 14.18 7.78
CA LYS A 24 4.46 13.73 9.05
C LYS A 24 4.93 12.30 9.22
N PRO A 25 5.57 11.95 10.36
CA PRO A 25 6.11 10.61 10.54
C PRO A 25 5.03 9.59 10.18
N GLY A 26 5.37 8.63 9.31
CA GLY A 26 4.44 7.61 8.86
C GLY A 26 3.72 6.93 10.01
N VAL A 27 2.59 6.30 9.72
CA VAL A 27 1.80 5.57 10.71
C VAL A 27 2.67 4.61 11.53
N TRP A 28 3.63 3.94 10.89
CA TRP A 28 4.62 3.07 11.54
C TRP A 28 5.53 3.77 12.54
N ALA A 29 6.08 4.94 12.18
CA ALA A 29 6.92 5.71 13.09
C ALA A 29 6.11 6.18 14.31
N ARG A 30 4.84 6.57 14.10
CA ARG A 30 3.94 7.00 15.18
C ARG A 30 3.49 5.84 16.07
N LEU A 31 3.08 4.72 15.49
CA LEU A 31 2.66 3.52 16.23
C LEU A 31 3.84 2.91 16.98
N GLY A 32 4.97 2.73 16.31
CA GLY A 32 6.19 2.21 16.92
C GLY A 32 6.72 3.11 18.03
N ALA A 33 6.63 4.44 17.89
CA ALA A 33 6.95 5.36 18.98
C ALA A 33 5.97 5.21 20.15
N TRP A 34 4.67 5.08 19.88
CA TRP A 34 3.65 4.92 20.91
C TRP A 34 3.80 3.63 21.72
N SER A 35 3.96 2.48 21.04
CA SER A 35 4.14 1.18 21.69
C SER A 35 5.44 1.11 22.49
N ARG A 36 6.55 1.62 21.93
CA ARG A 36 7.83 1.74 22.66
C ARG A 36 7.70 2.63 23.87
N ARG A 37 7.00 3.76 23.78
CA ARG A 37 6.75 4.65 24.92
C ARG A 37 5.95 3.95 26.01
N LEU A 38 4.87 3.23 25.67
CA LEU A 38 4.10 2.46 26.63
C LEU A 38 4.95 1.40 27.34
N LEU A 39 5.76 0.66 26.58
CA LEU A 39 6.64 -0.36 27.14
C LEU A 39 7.73 0.25 28.04
N TRP A 40 8.28 1.39 27.64
CA TRP A 40 9.25 2.13 28.44
C TRP A 40 8.65 2.66 29.74
N LEU A 41 7.44 3.23 29.71
CA LEU A 41 6.71 3.68 30.90
C LEU A 41 6.38 2.51 31.84
N ARG A 42 6.01 1.36 31.28
CA ARG A 42 5.80 0.13 32.03
C ARG A 42 7.09 -0.35 32.71
N GLY A 43 8.21 -0.36 31.99
CA GLY A 43 9.51 -0.74 32.53
C GLY A 43 9.99 0.17 33.66
N ARG A 44 9.62 1.46 33.61
CA ARG A 44 9.90 2.43 34.68
C ARG A 44 8.89 2.40 35.83
N GLY A 45 7.86 1.55 35.81
CA GLY A 45 6.79 1.54 36.82
C GLY A 45 5.94 2.82 36.85
N CYS A 46 6.05 3.65 35.81
CA CYS A 46 5.35 4.94 35.69
C CYS A 46 3.97 4.79 35.05
N LEU A 47 3.63 3.61 34.52
CA LEU A 47 2.33 3.33 33.93
C LEU A 47 1.31 2.96 35.01
N ARG A 48 0.21 3.70 35.11
CA ARG A 48 -0.85 3.46 36.09
C ARG A 48 -2.17 3.13 35.44
N HIS A 49 -2.96 2.34 36.15
CA HIS A 49 -4.29 1.93 35.74
C HIS A 49 -5.28 2.21 36.88
N VAL A 50 -6.46 2.72 36.53
CA VAL A 50 -7.60 2.88 37.43
C VAL A 50 -8.82 2.27 36.76
N SER A 51 -9.46 1.32 37.44
CA SER A 51 -10.73 0.72 37.03
C SER A 51 -11.89 1.46 37.71
N LEU A 52 -12.84 1.94 36.92
CA LEU A 52 -14.08 2.59 37.32
C LEU A 52 -15.29 1.70 37.03
N GLY A 53 -15.11 0.37 37.08
CA GLY A 53 -16.12 -0.62 36.70
C GLY A 53 -16.09 -0.90 35.19
N LEU A 54 -17.05 -0.34 34.44
CA LEU A 54 -17.15 -0.53 32.97
C LEU A 54 -16.09 0.24 32.19
N PHE A 55 -15.54 1.29 32.80
CA PHE A 55 -14.47 2.11 32.24
C PHE A 55 -13.17 1.81 32.97
N SER A 56 -12.08 1.87 32.22
CA SER A 56 -10.72 1.79 32.73
C SER A 56 -9.91 2.94 32.16
N LEU A 57 -8.98 3.48 32.93
CA LEU A 57 -8.08 4.55 32.48
C LEU A 57 -6.65 4.12 32.69
N VAL A 58 -5.81 4.39 31.69
CA VAL A 58 -4.36 4.25 31.79
C VAL A 58 -3.74 5.63 31.67
N TYR A 59 -2.87 5.99 32.60
CA TYR A 59 -2.22 7.29 32.65
C TYR A 59 -0.75 7.19 33.05
N GLU A 60 0.01 8.23 32.73
CA GLU A 60 1.41 8.37 33.10
C GLU A 60 1.57 9.04 34.47
N ALA A 61 2.25 8.35 35.39
CA ALA A 61 2.74 8.90 36.65
C ALA A 61 4.18 9.41 36.48
N PRO A 62 4.57 10.51 37.17
CA PRO A 62 5.92 11.07 37.07
C PRO A 62 7.01 10.17 37.68
N PHE A 63 6.65 9.32 38.63
CA PHE A 63 7.57 8.45 39.36
C PHE A 63 6.97 7.05 39.56
N ASP A 64 7.85 6.07 39.81
CA ASP A 64 7.46 4.73 40.19
C ASP A 64 6.80 4.68 41.58
N ALA A 65 5.97 3.66 41.81
CA ALA A 65 5.27 3.42 43.08
C ALA A 65 6.20 3.24 44.26
N GLN A 66 7.34 2.58 44.03
CA GLN A 66 8.29 2.24 45.07
C GLN A 66 9.27 3.38 45.34
N THR A 67 9.20 4.48 44.57
CA THR A 67 10.09 5.62 44.76
C THR A 67 9.78 6.35 46.06
N SER A 68 10.78 6.44 46.95
CA SER A 68 10.71 7.14 48.24
C SER A 68 11.39 8.52 48.23
N LEU A 69 11.78 9.02 47.06
CA LEU A 69 12.36 10.35 46.91
C LEU A 69 11.39 11.44 47.41
N TYR A 70 11.94 12.48 48.04
CA TYR A 70 11.16 13.62 48.53
C TYR A 70 10.29 14.24 47.42
N GLN A 71 10.83 14.36 46.21
CA GLN A 71 10.12 14.87 45.04
C GLN A 71 8.86 14.06 44.69
N ALA A 72 8.89 12.74 44.90
CA ALA A 72 7.77 11.84 44.63
C ALA A 72 6.72 11.81 45.76
N ARG A 73 7.11 12.16 47.00
CA ARG A 73 6.23 12.12 48.19
C ARG A 73 5.63 13.48 48.55
N CYS A 74 6.29 14.57 48.19
CA CYS A 74 5.83 15.92 48.51
C CYS A 74 4.49 16.21 47.81
N ARG A 75 3.46 16.53 48.59
CA ARG A 75 2.09 16.84 48.11
C ARG A 75 2.05 18.06 47.19
N TYR A 76 2.91 19.05 47.42
CA TYR A 76 2.95 20.30 46.65
C TYR A 76 3.63 20.14 45.29
N LEU A 77 4.42 19.09 45.10
CA LEU A 77 5.07 18.75 43.83
C LEU A 77 4.21 17.79 42.99
N GLN A 78 3.08 17.28 43.53
CA GLN A 78 2.20 16.40 42.79
C GLN A 78 1.52 17.15 41.64
N PRO A 79 1.26 16.45 40.52
CA PRO A 79 0.55 17.04 39.39
C PRO A 79 -0.84 17.51 39.82
N ARG A 80 -1.25 18.65 39.27
CA ARG A 80 -2.57 19.21 39.54
C ARG A 80 -3.64 18.41 38.81
N TRP A 81 -4.86 18.43 39.34
CA TRP A 81 -6.03 17.84 38.67
C TRP A 81 -6.29 18.44 37.28
N THR A 82 -5.90 19.70 37.06
CA THR A 82 -5.97 20.37 35.75
C THR A 82 -5.04 19.77 34.71
N ASP A 83 -3.92 19.18 35.12
CA ASP A 83 -2.91 18.61 34.23
C ASP A 83 -3.19 17.13 33.95
N PHE A 84 -4.14 16.53 34.67
CA PHE A 84 -4.48 15.12 34.57
C PHE A 84 -4.95 14.71 33.16
N PRO A 85 -5.80 15.46 32.44
CA PRO A 85 -6.24 15.09 31.09
C PRO A 85 -5.08 14.89 30.11
N GLY A 86 -4.00 15.68 30.23
CA GLY A 86 -2.81 15.57 29.38
C GLY A 86 -1.94 14.33 29.65
N ARG A 87 -2.19 13.62 30.76
CA ARG A 87 -1.44 12.42 31.17
C ARG A 87 -2.16 11.11 30.85
N ILE A 88 -3.40 11.18 30.39
CA ILE A 88 -4.18 10.01 30.00
C ILE A 88 -3.60 9.45 28.70
N LEU A 89 -3.28 8.16 28.72
CA LEU A 89 -2.70 7.45 27.58
C LEU A 89 -3.77 6.67 26.82
N ASP A 90 -4.65 5.98 27.54
CA ASP A 90 -5.69 5.15 26.95
C ASP A 90 -6.93 5.07 27.85
N VAL A 91 -8.07 4.84 27.21
CA VAL A 91 -9.37 4.62 27.82
C VAL A 91 -9.83 3.21 27.44
N GLY A 92 -10.03 2.39 28.46
CA GLY A 92 -10.68 1.10 28.36
C GLY A 92 -12.18 1.27 28.55
N PHE A 93 -12.97 0.60 27.71
CA PHE A 93 -14.41 0.48 27.90
C PHE A 93 -14.84 -0.92 27.50
N VAL A 94 -15.58 -1.59 28.40
CA VAL A 94 -16.09 -2.96 28.21
C VAL A 94 -14.96 -3.93 27.80
N GLY A 95 -13.86 -3.90 28.55
CA GLY A 95 -12.71 -4.81 28.35
C GLY A 95 -11.85 -4.52 27.11
N ARG A 96 -12.12 -3.44 26.35
CA ARG A 96 -11.31 -3.07 25.17
C ARG A 96 -10.64 -1.72 25.37
N TRP A 97 -9.37 -1.63 24.99
CA TRP A 97 -8.61 -0.38 24.96
C TRP A 97 -8.86 0.35 23.63
N TRP A 98 -9.41 1.55 23.70
CA TRP A 98 -9.89 2.27 22.52
C TRP A 98 -8.75 2.88 21.73
N VAL A 99 -7.81 3.53 22.41
CA VAL A 99 -6.72 4.25 21.76
C VAL A 99 -5.69 3.26 21.21
N LEU A 100 -5.31 2.25 21.99
CA LEU A 100 -4.44 1.18 21.53
C LEU A 100 -5.09 0.40 20.38
N GLY A 101 -6.36 0.03 20.50
CA GLY A 101 -7.08 -0.70 19.45
C GLY A 101 -7.18 0.09 18.14
N ALA A 102 -7.49 1.39 18.22
CA ALA A 102 -7.52 2.24 17.03
C ALA A 102 -6.14 2.38 16.37
N ARG A 103 -5.07 2.45 17.17
CA ARG A 103 -3.69 2.52 16.68
C ARG A 103 -3.18 1.20 16.10
N MET A 104 -3.66 0.07 16.60
CA MET A 104 -3.27 -1.26 16.11
C MET A 104 -4.09 -1.76 14.92
N ARG A 105 -5.16 -1.05 14.51
CA ARG A 105 -6.05 -1.51 13.44
C ARG A 105 -5.32 -1.70 12.10
N ASP A 106 -4.50 -0.73 11.73
CA ASP A 106 -3.80 -0.67 10.44
C ASP A 106 -2.27 -0.70 10.68
N CYS A 107 -1.83 -1.51 11.65
CA CYS A 107 -0.43 -1.54 12.10
C CYS A 107 0.54 -2.14 11.09
N ASP A 108 0.03 -2.87 10.10
CA ASP A 108 0.75 -3.52 9.01
C ASP A 108 0.84 -2.65 7.75
N ILE A 109 0.08 -1.56 7.65
CA ILE A 109 0.04 -0.69 6.47
C ILE A 109 1.06 0.43 6.59
N ASN A 110 2.00 0.51 5.63
CA ASN A 110 3.00 1.56 5.57
C ASN A 110 2.72 2.61 4.48
N ASP A 111 1.95 3.64 4.83
CA ASP A 111 1.59 4.73 3.90
C ASP A 111 2.81 5.40 3.23
N ASP A 112 3.97 5.41 3.90
CA ASP A 112 5.20 6.02 3.39
C ASP A 112 5.74 5.29 2.15
N GLU A 113 5.48 3.98 2.03
CA GLU A 113 5.85 3.19 0.85
C GLU A 113 5.03 3.58 -0.39
N PHE A 114 3.80 4.05 -0.17
CA PHE A 114 2.84 4.33 -1.24
C PHE A 114 2.85 5.79 -1.70
N VAL A 115 3.76 6.63 -1.19
CA VAL A 115 3.87 8.06 -1.52
C VAL A 115 4.18 8.30 -3.01
N TYR A 116 4.78 7.32 -3.70
CA TYR A 116 5.09 7.45 -5.13
C TYR A 116 3.93 7.04 -6.04
N LEU A 117 2.89 6.39 -5.52
CA LEU A 117 1.74 6.01 -6.34
C LEU A 117 0.84 7.22 -6.64
N PRO A 118 0.15 7.25 -7.80
CA PRO A 118 -0.95 8.18 -8.03
C PRO A 118 -2.01 8.12 -6.93
N VAL A 119 -2.67 9.26 -6.65
CA VAL A 119 -3.66 9.39 -5.56
C VAL A 119 -4.76 8.33 -5.60
N HIS A 120 -5.24 7.98 -6.80
CA HIS A 120 -6.30 7.00 -6.98
C HIS A 120 -5.89 5.56 -6.60
N LEU A 121 -4.59 5.26 -6.49
CA LEU A 121 -4.07 3.96 -6.07
C LEU A 121 -3.68 3.92 -4.59
N ARG A 122 -3.68 5.07 -3.89
CA ARG A 122 -3.36 5.13 -2.44
C ARG A 122 -4.57 4.83 -1.55
N VAL A 123 -5.77 4.88 -2.11
CA VAL A 123 -7.02 4.70 -1.35
C VAL A 123 -7.53 3.29 -1.60
N VAL A 124 -7.60 2.49 -0.54
CA VAL A 124 -8.18 1.15 -0.59
C VAL A 124 -9.62 1.21 -0.07
N GLY A 125 -10.58 0.82 -0.91
CA GLY A 125 -11.98 0.73 -0.53
C GLY A 125 -12.32 -0.59 0.19
N PRO A 126 -13.36 -0.65 1.03
CA PRO A 126 -13.75 -1.90 1.71
C PRO A 126 -14.04 -3.05 0.74
N HIS A 127 -14.64 -2.74 -0.41
CA HIS A 127 -14.94 -3.71 -1.47
C HIS A 127 -13.67 -4.32 -2.11
N GLN A 128 -12.52 -3.63 -2.03
CA GLN A 128 -11.24 -4.11 -2.57
C GLN A 128 -10.52 -5.05 -1.60
N LEU A 129 -10.94 -5.09 -0.34
CA LEU A 129 -10.40 -6.01 0.67
C LEU A 129 -11.01 -7.42 0.57
N HIS A 130 -12.08 -7.59 -0.20
CA HIS A 130 -12.75 -8.86 -0.42
C HIS A 130 -12.30 -9.48 -1.75
N SER A 131 -11.79 -10.72 -1.70
CA SER A 131 -11.20 -11.40 -2.87
C SER A 131 -12.23 -11.97 -3.84
N GLU A 132 -13.50 -12.11 -3.44
CA GLU A 132 -14.53 -12.81 -4.21
C GLU A 132 -14.66 -12.33 -5.67
N ALA A 133 -14.63 -11.01 -5.89
CA ALA A 133 -14.73 -10.45 -7.24
C ALA A 133 -13.47 -10.74 -8.08
N ASN A 134 -12.28 -10.66 -7.47
CA ASN A 134 -11.02 -10.94 -8.14
C ASN A 134 -10.88 -12.41 -8.52
N GLU A 135 -11.33 -13.32 -7.63
CA GLU A 135 -11.36 -14.76 -7.90
C GLU A 135 -12.30 -15.11 -9.05
N ARG A 136 -13.50 -14.52 -9.08
CA ARG A 136 -14.44 -14.70 -10.22
C ARG A 136 -13.83 -14.22 -11.53
N LEU A 137 -13.25 -13.03 -11.56
CA LEU A 137 -12.59 -12.49 -12.76
C LEU A 137 -11.39 -13.35 -13.18
N PHE A 138 -10.68 -13.94 -12.22
CA PHE A 138 -9.58 -14.87 -12.50
C PHE A 138 -10.09 -16.14 -13.18
N ASP A 139 -11.21 -16.72 -12.72
CA ASP A 139 -11.81 -17.90 -13.36
C ASP A 139 -12.33 -17.59 -14.77
N GLU A 140 -12.86 -16.38 -14.98
CA GLU A 140 -13.35 -15.94 -16.30
C GLU A 140 -12.25 -15.93 -17.37
N LYS A 141 -11.00 -15.66 -16.98
CA LYS A 141 -9.85 -15.70 -17.88
C LYS A 141 -9.65 -17.07 -18.54
N TYR A 142 -10.05 -18.15 -17.88
CA TYR A 142 -9.89 -19.52 -18.40
C TYR A 142 -11.07 -19.98 -19.26
N LYS A 143 -12.12 -19.16 -19.41
CA LYS A 143 -13.23 -19.48 -20.31
C LYS A 143 -12.72 -19.54 -21.74
N PRO A 144 -13.01 -20.62 -22.48
CA PRO A 144 -12.59 -20.72 -23.87
C PRO A 144 -13.21 -19.60 -24.69
N VAL A 145 -12.44 -19.03 -25.61
CA VAL A 145 -12.96 -18.09 -26.59
C VAL A 145 -13.81 -18.88 -27.58
N VAL A 146 -15.10 -18.58 -27.64
CA VAL A 146 -16.02 -19.16 -28.63
C VAL A 146 -15.90 -18.34 -29.92
N LEU A 147 -15.39 -18.96 -30.97
CA LEU A 147 -15.39 -18.39 -32.32
C LEU A 147 -16.75 -18.65 -32.96
N THR A 148 -17.27 -17.67 -33.70
CA THR A 148 -18.46 -17.88 -34.53
C THR A 148 -18.09 -18.67 -35.78
N ASP A 149 -19.04 -19.42 -36.35
CA ASP A 149 -18.80 -20.24 -37.55
C ASP A 149 -18.20 -19.40 -38.69
N ASP A 150 -18.67 -18.16 -38.87
CA ASP A 150 -18.12 -17.22 -39.86
C ASP A 150 -16.63 -16.90 -39.64
N GLN A 151 -16.16 -16.84 -38.39
CA GLN A 151 -14.75 -16.59 -38.06
C GLN A 151 -13.90 -17.83 -38.30
N VAL A 152 -14.46 -19.01 -38.04
CA VAL A 152 -13.81 -20.28 -38.34
C VAL A 152 -13.70 -20.47 -39.85
N ASP A 153 -14.77 -20.21 -40.59
CA ASP A 153 -14.81 -20.30 -42.05
C ASP A 153 -13.86 -19.30 -42.70
N GLN A 154 -13.81 -18.06 -42.20
CA GLN A 154 -12.85 -17.06 -42.64
C GLN A 154 -11.40 -17.53 -42.42
N ALA A 155 -11.08 -18.06 -41.23
CA ALA A 155 -9.75 -18.58 -40.94
C ALA A 155 -9.38 -19.78 -41.82
N LEU A 156 -10.32 -20.71 -42.05
CA LEU A 156 -10.13 -21.86 -42.93
C LEU A 156 -9.92 -21.43 -44.40
N TRP A 157 -10.67 -20.43 -44.86
CA TRP A 157 -10.52 -19.89 -46.21
C TRP A 157 -9.16 -19.20 -46.38
N GLU A 158 -8.73 -18.42 -45.40
CA GLU A 158 -7.40 -17.78 -45.40
C GLU A 158 -6.28 -18.83 -45.43
N GLU A 159 -6.38 -19.90 -44.65
CA GLU A 159 -5.43 -21.02 -44.70
C GLU A 159 -5.43 -21.70 -46.07
N GLN A 160 -6.60 -21.96 -46.66
CA GLN A 160 -6.70 -22.57 -47.99
C GLN A 160 -6.06 -21.70 -49.07
N MET A 161 -6.30 -20.39 -49.04
CA MET A 161 -5.71 -19.44 -49.99
C MET A 161 -4.18 -19.41 -49.86
N LEU A 162 -3.64 -19.36 -48.64
CA LEU A 162 -2.20 -19.43 -48.39
C LEU A 162 -1.57 -20.73 -48.89
N GLN A 163 -2.26 -21.87 -48.73
CA GLN A 163 -1.78 -23.15 -49.26
C GLN A 163 -1.79 -23.18 -50.79
N LYS A 164 -2.79 -22.55 -51.42
CA LYS A 164 -2.86 -22.43 -52.88
C LYS A 164 -1.73 -21.56 -53.41
N GLU A 165 -1.50 -20.39 -52.82
CA GLU A 165 -0.40 -19.50 -53.21
C GLU A 165 0.97 -20.19 -53.10
N LYS A 166 1.20 -20.95 -52.02
CA LYS A 166 2.45 -21.75 -51.87
C LYS A 166 2.60 -22.80 -52.96
N LYS A 167 1.53 -23.49 -53.34
CA LYS A 167 1.56 -24.48 -54.43
C LYS A 167 1.85 -23.82 -55.78
N ASP A 168 1.21 -22.69 -56.05
CA ASP A 168 1.41 -21.94 -57.30
C ASP A 168 2.85 -21.42 -57.41
N GLN A 169 3.42 -20.91 -56.30
CA GLN A 169 4.84 -20.53 -56.24
C GLN A 169 5.79 -21.72 -56.47
N LEU A 170 5.51 -22.88 -55.88
CA LEU A 170 6.28 -24.11 -56.11
C LEU A 170 6.21 -24.54 -57.58
N ALA A 171 5.03 -24.52 -58.19
CA ALA A 171 4.84 -24.87 -59.59
C ALA A 171 5.60 -23.92 -60.53
N LEU A 172 5.56 -22.61 -60.27
CA LEU A 172 6.35 -21.62 -61.00
C LEU A 172 7.86 -21.88 -60.86
N SER A 173 8.35 -22.18 -59.66
CA SER A 173 9.77 -22.51 -59.46
C SER A 173 10.20 -23.80 -60.17
N GLN A 174 9.32 -24.81 -60.25
CA GLN A 174 9.57 -26.05 -60.98
C GLN A 174 9.58 -25.82 -62.49
N ALA A 175 8.62 -25.06 -63.01
CA ALA A 175 8.57 -24.69 -64.43
C ALA A 175 9.81 -23.87 -64.85
N ASP A 176 10.23 -22.90 -64.03
CA ASP A 176 11.45 -22.13 -64.26
C ASP A 176 12.71 -23.01 -64.23
N SER A 177 12.75 -24.03 -63.37
CA SER A 177 13.85 -25.00 -63.34
C SER A 177 13.89 -25.90 -64.58
N MET A 178 12.73 -26.31 -65.10
CA MET A 178 12.63 -27.11 -66.32
C MET A 178 13.02 -26.29 -67.55
N LEU A 179 12.56 -25.05 -67.67
CA LEU A 179 12.95 -24.15 -68.76
C LEU A 179 14.46 -23.84 -68.74
N LYS A 180 15.07 -23.63 -67.57
CA LYS A 180 16.53 -23.50 -67.45
C LYS A 180 17.28 -24.76 -67.88
N SER A 181 16.70 -25.94 -67.67
CA SER A 181 17.31 -27.21 -68.09
C SER A 181 17.18 -27.48 -69.60
N GLU A 182 16.11 -26.99 -70.24
CA GLU A 182 15.94 -27.07 -71.70
C GLU A 182 16.80 -26.06 -72.46
N VAL A 183 17.00 -24.85 -71.91
CA VAL A 183 17.87 -23.81 -72.51
C VAL A 183 19.37 -24.15 -72.37
N ALA A 184 19.74 -25.07 -71.47
CA ALA A 184 21.12 -25.50 -71.25
C ALA A 184 21.54 -26.75 -72.06
N ARG A 185 20.67 -27.26 -72.95
CA ARG A 185 20.98 -28.32 -73.93
C ARG A 185 21.17 -27.71 -75.32
#